data_AF-A0A2T2TTC5-F1
#
_entry.id   AF-A0A2T2TTC5-F1
#
_cell.length_a   1.000
_cell.length_b   1.000
_cell.length_c   1.000
_cell.angle_alpha   90.00
_cell.angle_beta   90.00
_cell.angle_gamma   90.00
#
_symmetry.space_group_name_H-M   'P 1'
#
loop_
_entity.id
_entity.type
_entity.pdbx_description
1 polymer ?
#
loop_
_entity_poly.entity_id
_entity_poly.type
_entity_poly.pdbx_seq_one_letter_code
_entity_poly.pdbx_strand_id
1 'polypeptide(L)' 'MATLHPFRALRPHPDAAAAVASVPYDVVSVEEARHLADGNPRSFLHVIRPEIDLPAGTDEHADAVYEQGAETLRRF' A
#
# COMPACT_ATOMS: atom_id res chain seq x y z
N MET A 1 -15.57 -0.45 30.26
CA MET A 1 -15.26 0.89 29.74
C MET A 1 -13.95 0.77 28.98
N ALA A 2 -13.89 1.13 27.70
CA ALA A 2 -12.68 0.97 26.90
C ALA A 2 -11.64 2.04 27.25
N THR A 3 -10.37 1.65 27.38
CA THR A 3 -9.23 2.57 27.56
C THR A 3 -8.72 2.98 26.18
N LEU A 4 -8.67 4.28 25.90
CA LEU A 4 -8.19 4.83 24.63
C LEU A 4 -6.74 5.31 24.77
N HIS A 5 -5.88 4.86 23.86
CA HIS A 5 -4.48 5.28 23.80
C HIS A 5 -4.24 6.12 22.53
N PRO A 6 -3.63 7.31 22.63
CA PRO A 6 -3.27 8.08 21.46
C PRO A 6 -2.13 7.38 20.71
N PHE A 7 -2.13 7.50 19.39
CA PHE A 7 -1.04 7.05 18.53
C PHE A 7 -0.75 8.11 17.47
N ARG A 8 0.47 8.06 16.91
CA ARG A 8 0.83 8.95 15.79
C ARG A 8 0.19 8.43 14.52
N ALA A 9 -0.73 9.20 13.97
CA ALA A 9 -1.30 8.90 12.65
C ALA A 9 -0.29 9.23 11.56
N LEU A 10 -0.20 8.36 10.55
CA LEU A 10 0.47 8.66 9.29
C LEU A 10 -0.54 9.31 8.34
N ARG A 11 -0.15 10.43 7.72
CA ARG A 11 -0.96 11.14 6.73
C ARG A 11 -0.05 11.70 5.64
N PRO A 12 -0.45 11.64 4.37
CA PRO A 12 0.33 12.25 3.30
C PRO A 12 0.34 13.79 3.46
N HIS A 13 1.37 14.43 2.90
CA HIS A 13 1.37 15.87 2.70
C HIS A 13 0.16 16.25 1.82
N PRO A 14 -0.55 17.37 2.07
CA PRO A 14 -1.73 17.76 1.30
C PRO A 14 -1.53 17.70 -0.22
N ASP A 15 -0.38 18.19 -0.70
CA ASP A 15 -0.06 18.22 -2.14
C ASP A 15 0.18 16.82 -2.76
N ALA A 16 0.47 15.82 -1.92
CA ALA A 16 0.66 14.44 -2.36
C ALA A 16 -0.61 13.58 -2.18
N ALA A 17 -1.64 14.09 -1.50
CA ALA A 17 -2.80 13.30 -1.09
C ALA A 17 -3.53 12.65 -2.27
N ALA A 18 -3.67 13.37 -3.39
CA ALA A 18 -4.31 12.83 -4.59
C ALA A 18 -3.50 11.70 -5.25
N ALA A 19 -2.16 11.75 -5.16
CA ALA A 19 -1.29 10.71 -5.71
C ALA A 19 -1.20 9.48 -4.78
N VAL A 20 -1.35 9.68 -3.47
CA VAL A 20 -1.34 8.60 -2.47
C VAL A 20 -2.67 7.87 -2.39
N ALA A 21 -3.78 8.58 -2.60
CA ALA A 21 -5.11 7.98 -2.53
C ALA A 21 -5.22 6.72 -3.43
N SER A 22 -5.74 5.65 -2.84
CA SER A 22 -6.03 4.40 -3.54
C SER A 22 -7.42 3.91 -3.17
N VAL A 23 -7.93 2.98 -3.98
CA VAL A 23 -9.08 2.17 -3.58
C VAL A 23 -8.70 1.28 -2.37
N PRO A 24 -9.69 0.80 -1.60
CA PRO A 24 -9.46 -0.25 -0.61
C PRO A 24 -8.82 -1.49 -1.25
N TYR A 25 -7.88 -2.13 -0.56
CA TYR A 25 -7.13 -3.26 -1.12
C TYR A 25 -8.02 -4.48 -1.40
N ASP A 26 -9.08 -4.66 -0.62
CA ASP A 26 -9.99 -5.80 -0.63
C ASP A 26 -11.08 -5.73 -1.71
N VAL A 27 -11.21 -4.60 -2.40
CA VAL A 27 -12.18 -4.43 -3.50
C VAL A 27 -11.57 -4.58 -4.89
N VAL A 28 -10.28 -4.92 -4.98
CA VAL A 28 -9.57 -5.14 -6.24
C VAL A 28 -8.73 -6.41 -6.18
N SER A 29 -8.60 -7.07 -7.32
CA SER A 29 -7.64 -8.15 -7.54
C SER A 29 -6.20 -7.61 -7.65
N VAL A 30 -5.20 -8.50 -7.55
CA VAL A 30 -3.79 -8.15 -7.74
C VAL A 30 -3.53 -7.56 -9.13
N GLU A 31 -4.16 -8.13 -10.17
CA GLU A 31 -4.02 -7.64 -11.54
C GLU A 31 -4.58 -6.21 -11.68
N GLU A 32 -5.78 -5.97 -11.17
CA GLU A 32 -6.41 -4.64 -11.17
C GLU A 32 -5.60 -3.64 -10.35
N ALA A 33 -5.09 -4.04 -9.18
CA ALA A 33 -4.24 -3.19 -8.34
C ALA A 33 -2.95 -2.80 -9.07
N ARG A 34 -2.32 -3.74 -9.79
CA ARG A 34 -1.12 -3.49 -10.59
C ARG A 34 -1.41 -2.48 -11.71
N HIS A 35 -2.54 -2.60 -12.39
CA HIS A 35 -2.98 -1.62 -13.39
C HIS A 35 -3.32 -0.25 -12.79
N LEU A 36 -3.96 -0.19 -11.62
CA LEU A 36 -4.33 1.06 -10.96
C LEU A 36 -3.11 1.83 -10.41
N ALA A 37 -2.06 1.11 -10.02
CA ALA A 37 -0.81 1.70 -9.54
C ALA A 37 0.16 2.07 -10.69
N ASP A 38 -0.05 1.54 -11.90
CA ASP A 38 0.81 1.80 -13.04
C ASP A 38 0.92 3.31 -13.36
N GLY A 39 2.15 3.76 -13.60
CA GLY A 39 2.46 5.18 -13.80
C GLY A 39 2.33 6.07 -12.57
N ASN A 40 1.90 5.56 -11.41
CA ASN A 40 1.81 6.32 -10.16
C ASN A 40 2.65 5.67 -9.04
N PRO A 41 3.96 6.00 -8.95
CA PRO A 41 4.84 5.44 -7.92
C PRO A 41 4.45 5.87 -6.49
N ARG A 42 3.51 6.80 -6.34
CA ARG A 42 2.99 7.27 -5.06
C ARG A 42 1.69 6.59 -4.64
N SER A 43 1.11 5.70 -5.45
CA SER A 43 -0.10 4.97 -5.08
C SER A 43 0.11 4.20 -3.77
N PHE A 44 -0.83 4.30 -2.83
CA PHE A 44 -0.72 3.55 -1.57
C PHE A 44 -0.87 2.03 -1.76
N LEU A 45 -1.31 1.57 -2.94
CA LEU A 45 -1.32 0.14 -3.30
C LEU A 45 0.06 -0.50 -3.22
N HIS A 46 1.15 0.25 -3.45
CA HIS A 46 2.51 -0.26 -3.25
C HIS A 46 2.84 -0.60 -1.78
N VAL A 47 2.01 -0.16 -0.82
CA VAL A 47 2.14 -0.44 0.62
C VAL A 47 1.11 -1.45 1.10
N ILE A 48 -0.14 -1.35 0.65
CA ILE A 48 -1.26 -2.20 1.12
C ILE A 48 -1.54 -3.42 0.24
N ARG A 49 -0.95 -3.45 -0.96
CA ARG A 49 -0.94 -4.56 -1.92
C ARG A 49 0.48 -4.76 -2.50
N PRO A 50 1.53 -4.95 -1.67
CA PRO A 50 2.92 -4.92 -2.15
C PRO A 50 3.26 -6.00 -3.19
N GLU A 51 2.46 -7.06 -3.26
CA GLU A 51 2.59 -8.14 -4.23
C GLU A 51 2.50 -7.67 -5.69
N ILE A 52 1.97 -6.46 -5.94
CA ILE A 52 1.96 -5.85 -7.29
C ILE A 52 3.37 -5.51 -7.78
N ASP A 53 4.33 -5.28 -6.88
CA ASP A 53 5.72 -4.94 -7.19
C ASP A 53 6.63 -6.16 -7.26
N LEU A 54 6.10 -7.35 -6.98
CA LEU A 54 6.82 -8.62 -6.99
C LEU A 54 6.48 -9.43 -8.25
N PRO A 55 7.23 -10.52 -8.55
CA PRO A 55 6.89 -11.38 -9.67
C PRO A 55 5.44 -11.87 -9.62
N ALA A 56 4.80 -11.97 -10.78
CA ALA A 56 3.43 -12.47 -10.88
C ALA A 56 3.31 -13.90 -10.29
N GLY A 57 2.27 -14.12 -9.50
CA GLY A 57 2.05 -15.39 -8.79
C GLY A 57 2.79 -15.51 -7.46
N THR A 58 3.47 -14.46 -6.98
CA THR A 58 3.96 -14.41 -5.60
C THR A 58 2.77 -14.53 -4.64
N ASP A 59 2.91 -15.40 -3.64
CA ASP A 59 1.93 -15.55 -2.57
C ASP A 59 1.81 -14.24 -1.78
N GLU A 60 0.60 -13.69 -1.66
CA GLU A 60 0.31 -12.44 -0.94
C GLU A 60 0.65 -12.50 0.55
N HIS A 61 0.84 -13.71 1.10
CA HIS A 61 1.24 -13.93 2.49
C HIS A 61 2.74 -14.25 2.66
N ALA A 62 3.53 -14.23 1.59
CA ALA A 62 4.96 -14.47 1.70
C ALA A 62 5.67 -13.33 2.44
N ASP A 63 6.72 -13.66 3.19
CA ASP A 63 7.54 -12.67 3.93
C ASP A 63 8.03 -11.52 3.02
N ALA A 64 8.39 -11.84 1.78
CA ALA A 64 8.82 -10.86 0.78
C ALA A 64 7.76 -9.78 0.50
N VAL A 65 6.46 -10.08 0.59
CA VAL A 65 5.37 -9.11 0.40
C VAL A 65 5.36 -8.12 1.55
N TYR A 66 5.45 -8.61 2.79
CA TYR A 66 5.51 -7.76 3.97
C TYR A 66 6.78 -6.89 4.00
N GLU A 67 7.92 -7.47 3.60
CA GLU A 67 9.18 -6.73 3.46
C GLU A 67 9.05 -5.62 2.41
N GLN A 68 8.52 -5.94 1.22
CA GLN A 68 8.28 -4.98 0.15
C GLN A 68 7.38 -3.82 0.62
N GLY A 69 6.25 -4.12 1.26
CA GLY A 69 5.34 -3.09 1.76
C GLY A 69 5.99 -2.20 2.82
N ALA A 70 6.76 -2.80 3.74
CA ALA A 70 7.50 -2.07 4.76
C ALA A 70 8.63 -1.20 4.17
N GLU A 71 9.30 -1.67 3.13
CA GLU A 71 10.31 -0.88 2.40
C GLU A 71 9.68 0.29 1.68
N THR A 72 8.60 0.07 0.93
CA THR A 72 7.87 1.13 0.22
C THR A 72 7.41 2.19 1.22
N LEU A 73 6.78 1.81 2.33
CA LEU A 73 6.32 2.75 3.35
C LEU A 73 7.45 3.60 3.94
N ARG A 74 8.67 3.04 4.06
CA ARG A 74 9.86 3.77 4.54
C ARG A 74 10.46 4.71 3.49
N ARG A 75 10.18 4.49 2.20
CA ARG A 75 10.67 5.33 1.08
C ARG A 75 9.78 6.55 0.82
N PHE A 76 8.52 6.51 1.24
CA PHE A 76 7.58 7.64 1.22
C PHE A 76 7.99 8.74 2.20
#